data_AF-A0A7C1EVI7-F1
#
_entry.id   AF-A0A7C1EVI7-F1
#
_cell.length_a   1.000
_cell.length_b   1.000
_cell.length_c   1.000
_cell.angle_alpha   90.00
_cell.angle_beta   90.00
_cell.angle_gamma   90.00
#
_symmetry.space_group_name_H-M   'P 1'
#
loop_
_entity.id
_entity.type
_entity.pdbx_description
1 polymer ?
#
loop_
_entity_poly.entity_id
_entity_poly.type
_entity_poly.pdbx_seq_one_letter_code
_entity_poly.pdbx_strand_id
1 'polypeptide(L)'
;MLTVLNQTTKPYRLILALAGLAWLARAVIALYRPDYWSPRAPLDYAAVIGTSVALILTAVGVWGFYQYHLVPPSRAQTVWRVGIFATCLSALTIGVSNFLEDALRFKALGNVWVVGALALFIGLLLAGISAFWIKSFPPWVGGLFVICALGLFFTEANGQFGTGLALLALSLLKGTHS
;
A
#
# COMPACT_ATOMS: atom_id res chain seq x y z
N MET A 1 3.52 -11.39 -38.73
CA MET A 1 4.09 -10.08 -38.39
C MET A 1 3.10 -9.32 -37.49
N LEU A 2 2.82 -9.86 -36.30
CA LEU A 2 1.98 -9.28 -35.24
C LEU A 2 2.71 -9.40 -33.90
N THR A 3 4.02 -9.25 -33.97
CA THR A 3 4.93 -9.07 -32.85
C THR A 3 5.14 -7.57 -32.73
N VAL A 4 5.26 -7.05 -31.50
CA VAL A 4 5.43 -5.63 -31.17
C VAL A 4 4.13 -4.82 -31.04
N LEU A 5 3.13 -5.34 -30.32
CA LEU A 5 2.28 -4.47 -29.50
C LEU A 5 2.80 -4.48 -28.07
N ASN A 6 3.80 -3.62 -27.90
CA ASN A 6 4.05 -2.79 -26.73
C ASN A 6 3.95 -3.45 -25.36
N GLN A 7 5.14 -3.73 -24.82
CA GLN A 7 5.45 -3.78 -23.39
C GLN A 7 5.22 -2.42 -22.71
N THR A 8 4.03 -1.81 -22.90
CA THR A 8 3.61 -0.67 -22.10
C THR A 8 3.70 -1.10 -20.64
N THR A 9 4.44 -0.32 -19.86
CA THR A 9 4.57 -0.51 -18.42
C THR A 9 3.19 -0.83 -17.84
N LYS A 10 3.01 -2.05 -17.34
CA LYS A 10 1.73 -2.49 -16.80
C LYS A 10 1.25 -1.43 -15.79
N PRO A 11 0.02 -0.91 -15.91
CA PRO A 11 -0.41 0.30 -15.20
C PRO A 11 -0.23 0.22 -13.68
N TYR A 12 -0.37 -0.97 -13.09
CA TYR A 12 -0.13 -1.18 -11.66
C TYR A 12 1.29 -0.85 -11.22
N ARG A 13 2.30 -1.00 -12.09
CA ARG A 13 3.70 -0.68 -11.75
C ARG A 13 3.87 0.81 -11.54
N LEU A 14 3.33 1.60 -12.46
CA LEU A 14 3.33 3.05 -12.30
C LEU A 14 2.60 3.44 -11.01
N ILE A 15 1.44 2.85 -10.75
CA ILE A 15 0.64 3.16 -9.55
C ILE A 15 1.38 2.76 -8.26
N LEU A 16 2.02 1.58 -8.22
CA LEU A 16 2.86 1.17 -7.09
C LEU A 16 4.08 2.08 -6.90
N ALA A 17 4.71 2.50 -8.00
CA ALA A 17 5.83 3.43 -7.93
C ALA A 17 5.39 4.79 -7.38
N LEU A 18 4.25 5.31 -7.85
CA LEU A 18 3.65 6.54 -7.32
C LEU A 18 3.23 6.39 -5.85
N ALA A 19 2.67 5.24 -5.46
CA ALA A 19 2.37 4.93 -4.06
C ALA A 19 3.65 4.96 -3.21
N GLY A 20 4.71 4.32 -3.69
CA GLY A 20 6.01 4.30 -3.02
C GLY A 20 6.62 5.71 -2.88
N LEU A 21 6.60 6.50 -3.94
CA LEU A 21 7.05 7.90 -3.92
C LEU A 21 6.20 8.77 -2.98
N ALA A 22 4.89 8.56 -2.94
CA ALA A 22 4.00 9.26 -2.01
C ALA A 22 4.35 8.94 -0.55
N TRP A 23 4.62 7.67 -0.23
CA TRP A 23 5.10 7.27 1.10
C TRP A 23 6.48 7.84 1.45
N LEU A 24 7.41 7.91 0.49
CA LEU A 24 8.71 8.55 0.69
C LEU A 24 8.59 10.07 0.94
N ALA A 25 7.79 10.76 0.13
CA ALA A 25 7.53 12.19 0.32
C ALA A 25 6.88 12.43 1.69
N ARG A 26 5.94 11.57 2.08
CA ARG A 26 5.29 11.57 3.38
C ARG A 26 6.27 11.31 4.53
N ALA A 27 7.24 10.42 4.36
CA ALA A 27 8.32 10.18 5.32
C ALA A 27 9.20 11.42 5.52
N VAL A 28 9.53 12.13 4.43
CA VAL A 28 10.28 13.41 4.50
C VAL A 28 9.48 14.45 5.28
N ILE A 29 8.18 14.59 5.00
CA ILE A 29 7.29 15.49 5.76
C ILE A 29 7.25 15.11 7.25
N ALA A 30 7.29 13.80 7.59
CA ALA A 30 7.28 13.33 8.97
C ALA A 30 8.48 13.83 9.80
N LEU A 31 9.62 14.11 9.16
CA LEU A 31 10.83 14.63 9.83
C LEU A 31 10.59 15.99 10.48
N TYR A 32 9.62 16.75 9.96
CA TYR A 32 9.23 18.06 10.47
C TYR A 32 8.14 18.00 11.54
N ARG A 33 7.71 16.79 11.95
CA ARG A 33 6.73 16.53 13.01
C ARG A 33 5.41 17.32 12.86
N PRO A 34 4.71 17.22 11.72
CA PRO A 34 3.39 17.83 11.54
C PRO A 34 2.37 17.30 12.56
N ASP A 35 1.41 18.15 12.95
CA ASP A 35 0.29 17.73 13.80
C ASP A 35 -0.81 17.08 12.94
N TYR A 36 -0.90 15.77 13.05
CA TYR A 36 -1.85 14.96 12.29
C TYR A 36 -3.29 15.06 12.75
N TRP A 37 -3.47 15.15 14.07
CA TRP A 37 -4.78 15.00 14.71
C TRP A 37 -5.48 16.34 14.85
N SER A 38 -4.73 17.44 14.75
CA SER A 38 -5.26 18.80 14.77
C SER A 38 -4.55 19.68 13.74
N PRO A 39 -4.74 19.44 12.43
CA PRO A 39 -4.04 20.18 11.40
C PRO A 39 -4.38 21.68 11.45
N ARG A 40 -3.34 22.52 11.55
CA ARG A 40 -3.46 23.99 11.66
C ARG A 40 -2.57 24.72 10.67
N ALA A 41 -1.44 24.13 10.29
CA ALA A 41 -0.51 24.69 9.31
C ALA A 41 -0.67 24.00 7.95
N PRO A 42 -0.26 24.65 6.84
CA PRO A 42 -0.26 24.03 5.51
C PRO A 42 0.49 22.69 5.46
N LEU A 43 1.56 22.55 6.25
CA LEU A 43 2.34 21.31 6.31
C LEU A 43 1.55 20.14 6.93
N ASP A 44 0.69 20.41 7.92
CA ASP A 44 -0.15 19.40 8.55
C ASP A 44 -1.16 18.84 7.53
N TYR A 45 -1.83 19.75 6.81
CA TYR A 45 -2.76 19.40 5.73
C TYR A 45 -2.06 18.64 4.60
N ALA A 46 -0.86 19.07 4.19
CA ALA A 46 -0.07 18.36 3.18
C ALA A 46 0.27 16.93 3.64
N ALA A 47 0.54 16.75 4.94
CA ALA A 47 0.80 15.45 5.52
C ALA A 47 -0.46 14.56 5.46
N VAL A 48 -1.60 15.06 5.93
CA VAL A 48 -2.90 14.34 5.90
C VAL A 48 -3.26 13.93 4.48
N ILE A 49 -3.24 14.87 3.53
CA ILE A 49 -3.56 14.62 2.12
C ILE A 49 -2.57 13.63 1.51
N GLY A 50 -1.27 13.79 1.79
CA GLY A 50 -0.23 12.88 1.31
C GLY A 50 -0.44 11.45 1.79
N THR A 51 -0.83 11.27 3.06
CA THR A 51 -1.15 9.96 3.63
C THR A 51 -2.37 9.33 2.95
N SER A 52 -3.43 10.11 2.74
CA SER A 52 -4.64 9.66 2.02
C SER A 52 -4.33 9.22 0.59
N VAL A 53 -3.57 10.03 -0.15
CA VAL A 53 -3.15 9.72 -1.52
C VAL A 53 -2.30 8.45 -1.54
N ALA A 54 -1.31 8.34 -0.65
CA ALA A 54 -0.43 7.18 -0.58
C ALA A 54 -1.22 5.88 -0.29
N LEU A 55 -2.20 5.92 0.62
CA LEU A 55 -3.07 4.78 0.93
C LEU A 55 -3.95 4.37 -0.25
N ILE A 56 -4.59 5.33 -0.92
CA ILE A 56 -5.44 5.05 -2.08
C ILE A 56 -4.61 4.47 -3.23
N LEU A 57 -3.44 5.05 -3.53
CA LEU A 57 -2.53 4.52 -4.53
C LEU A 57 -2.01 3.13 -4.14
N THR A 58 -1.74 2.88 -2.86
CA THR A 58 -1.35 1.56 -2.35
C THR A 58 -2.45 0.54 -2.63
N ALA A 59 -3.71 0.84 -2.33
CA ALA A 59 -4.83 -0.05 -2.60
C ALA A 59 -4.96 -0.38 -4.10
N VAL A 60 -4.95 0.63 -4.96
CA VAL A 60 -5.09 0.44 -6.40
C VAL A 60 -3.88 -0.31 -6.98
N GLY A 61 -2.67 0.03 -6.53
CA GLY A 61 -1.42 -0.60 -6.97
C GLY A 61 -1.34 -2.07 -6.56
N VAL A 62 -1.69 -2.38 -5.31
CA VAL A 62 -1.71 -3.76 -4.78
C VAL A 62 -2.81 -4.59 -5.45
N TRP A 63 -3.99 -4.01 -5.69
CA TRP A 63 -5.04 -4.69 -6.45
C TRP A 63 -4.59 -5.01 -7.88
N GLY A 64 -3.99 -4.03 -8.56
CA GLY A 64 -3.41 -4.23 -9.87
C GLY A 64 -2.34 -5.32 -9.86
N PHE A 65 -1.41 -5.28 -8.89
CA PHE A 65 -0.38 -6.31 -8.73
C PHE A 65 -0.97 -7.72 -8.64
N TYR A 66 -2.04 -7.88 -7.85
CA TYR A 66 -2.75 -9.15 -7.72
C TYR A 66 -3.37 -9.63 -9.04
N GLN A 67 -4.06 -8.75 -9.77
CA GLN A 67 -4.69 -9.10 -11.05
C GLN A 67 -3.67 -9.55 -12.11
N TYR A 68 -2.46 -8.97 -12.10
CA TYR A 68 -1.43 -9.28 -13.08
C TYR A 68 -0.55 -10.48 -12.72
N HIS A 69 -0.59 -10.95 -11.49
CA HIS A 69 0.16 -12.12 -11.04
C HIS A 69 -0.82 -13.21 -10.62
N LEU A 70 -1.50 -13.78 -11.62
CA LEU A 70 -2.37 -14.92 -11.41
C LEU A 70 -1.52 -16.13 -11.00
N VAL A 71 -1.79 -16.60 -9.78
CA VAL A 71 -1.14 -17.78 -9.20
C VAL A 71 -2.03 -19.01 -9.46
N PRO A 72 -1.50 -20.22 -9.61
CA PRO A 72 -2.32 -21.44 -9.64
C PRO A 72 -3.11 -21.65 -8.34
N PRO A 73 -4.32 -22.27 -8.40
CA PRO A 73 -5.15 -22.59 -7.24
C PRO A 73 -4.38 -23.34 -6.14
N SER A 74 -4.35 -22.76 -4.94
CA SER A 74 -3.77 -23.38 -3.74
C SER A 74 -4.34 -22.73 -2.47
N ARG A 75 -4.18 -23.39 -1.31
CA ARG A 75 -4.56 -22.79 -0.02
C ARG A 75 -3.83 -21.46 0.24
N ALA A 76 -2.52 -21.42 -0.07
CA ALA A 76 -1.72 -20.21 0.01
C ALA A 76 -2.29 -19.09 -0.88
N GLN A 77 -2.73 -19.43 -2.10
CA GLN A 77 -3.38 -18.45 -2.97
C GLN A 77 -4.70 -17.92 -2.38
N THR A 78 -5.53 -18.78 -1.75
CA THR A 78 -6.77 -18.31 -1.12
C THR A 78 -6.47 -17.30 0.00
N VAL A 79 -5.50 -17.60 0.87
CA VAL A 79 -5.08 -16.68 1.93
C VAL A 79 -4.51 -15.39 1.36
N TRP A 80 -3.69 -15.48 0.31
CA TRP A 80 -3.17 -14.32 -0.43
C TRP A 80 -4.30 -13.43 -0.94
N ARG A 81 -5.32 -14.00 -1.58
CA ARG A 81 -6.48 -13.26 -2.11
C ARG A 81 -7.23 -12.52 -1.00
N VAL A 82 -7.48 -13.18 0.12
CA VAL A 82 -8.16 -12.57 1.28
C VAL A 82 -7.31 -11.44 1.85
N GLY A 83 -5.99 -11.65 2.01
CA GLY A 83 -5.07 -10.63 2.49
C GLY A 83 -5.00 -9.41 1.58
N ILE A 84 -4.91 -9.61 0.27
CA ILE A 84 -4.94 -8.53 -0.73
C ILE A 84 -6.26 -7.77 -0.68
N PHE A 85 -7.40 -8.48 -0.62
CA PHE A 85 -8.71 -7.84 -0.56
C PHE A 85 -8.86 -6.99 0.70
N ALA A 86 -8.52 -7.55 1.86
CA ALA A 86 -8.54 -6.83 3.14
C ALA A 86 -7.61 -5.61 3.11
N THR A 87 -6.41 -5.74 2.54
CA THR A 87 -5.47 -4.63 2.33
C THR A 87 -6.10 -3.51 1.52
N CYS A 88 -6.67 -3.83 0.35
CA CYS A 88 -7.21 -2.83 -0.57
C CYS A 88 -8.42 -2.11 0.03
N LEU A 89 -9.35 -2.87 0.60
CA LEU A 89 -10.56 -2.30 1.21
C LEU A 89 -10.20 -1.40 2.38
N SER A 90 -9.29 -1.85 3.25
CA SER A 90 -8.87 -1.08 4.43
C SER A 90 -8.10 0.17 4.01
N ALA A 91 -7.12 0.07 3.12
CA ALA A 91 -6.36 1.23 2.66
C ALA A 91 -7.25 2.28 1.95
N LEU A 92 -8.23 1.87 1.15
CA LEU A 92 -9.22 2.80 0.59
C LEU A 92 -10.06 3.46 1.68
N THR A 93 -10.58 2.67 2.61
CA THR A 93 -11.45 3.15 3.69
C THR A 93 -10.73 4.17 4.56
N ILE A 94 -9.51 3.86 4.99
CA ILE A 94 -8.65 4.75 5.78
C ILE A 94 -8.26 5.99 4.98
N GLY A 95 -7.83 5.81 3.73
CA GLY A 95 -7.38 6.93 2.89
C GLY A 95 -8.49 7.97 2.69
N VAL A 96 -9.72 7.50 2.43
CA VAL A 96 -10.90 8.36 2.31
C VAL A 96 -11.28 8.95 3.67
N SER A 97 -11.36 8.13 4.73
CA SER A 97 -11.81 8.60 6.04
C SER A 97 -10.88 9.67 6.63
N ASN A 98 -9.57 9.48 6.53
CA ASN A 98 -8.53 10.43 6.93
C ASN A 98 -8.66 11.76 6.19
N PHE A 99 -8.94 11.72 4.89
CA PHE A 99 -9.13 12.93 4.11
C PHE A 99 -10.40 13.68 4.56
N LEU A 100 -11.51 12.97 4.72
CA LEU A 100 -12.77 13.58 5.15
C LEU A 100 -12.66 14.16 6.57
N GLU A 101 -12.04 13.42 7.49
CA GLU A 101 -11.95 13.84 8.88
C GLU A 101 -11.00 15.01 9.08
N ASP A 102 -9.76 14.88 8.63
CA ASP A 102 -8.72 15.82 9.02
C ASP A 102 -8.53 16.94 7.98
N ALA A 103 -8.73 16.66 6.69
CA ALA A 103 -8.66 17.69 5.67
C ALA A 103 -9.99 18.47 5.54
N LEU A 104 -11.14 17.79 5.63
CA LEU A 104 -12.47 18.42 5.50
C LEU A 104 -13.22 18.64 6.83
N ARG A 105 -12.64 18.23 7.97
CA ARG A 105 -13.18 18.45 9.33
C ARG A 105 -14.46 17.67 9.68
N PHE A 106 -14.70 16.52 9.05
CA PHE A 106 -15.79 15.61 9.42
C PHE A 106 -15.40 14.68 10.58
N LYS A 107 -15.51 15.19 11.82
CA LYS A 107 -14.99 14.60 13.10
C LYS A 107 -15.59 13.25 13.57
N ALA A 108 -16.23 12.48 12.70
CA ALA A 108 -16.96 11.26 13.08
C ALA A 108 -16.24 9.96 12.66
N LEU A 109 -14.98 10.04 12.21
CA LEU A 109 -14.33 8.94 11.50
C LEU A 109 -13.07 8.38 12.19
N GLY A 110 -12.66 8.89 13.35
CA GLY A 110 -11.43 8.45 14.00
C GLY A 110 -11.41 6.95 14.35
N ASN A 111 -12.57 6.38 14.69
CA ASN A 111 -12.69 4.93 14.92
C ASN A 111 -12.50 4.11 13.63
N VAL A 112 -12.86 4.68 12.47
CA VAL A 112 -12.66 4.05 11.16
C VAL A 112 -11.17 3.95 10.85
N TRP A 113 -10.38 4.97 11.21
CA TRP A 113 -8.93 4.93 11.09
C TRP A 113 -8.32 3.78 11.89
N VAL A 114 -8.65 3.65 13.18
CA VAL A 114 -8.05 2.63 14.06
C VAL A 114 -8.38 1.20 13.59
N VAL A 115 -9.67 0.93 13.34
CA VAL A 115 -10.12 -0.40 12.89
C VAL A 115 -9.56 -0.70 11.50
N GLY A 116 -9.57 0.29 10.61
CA GLY A 116 -9.01 0.18 9.28
C GLY A 116 -7.52 -0.13 9.32
N ALA A 117 -6.73 0.58 10.15
CA ALA A 117 -5.29 0.38 10.25
C ALA A 117 -4.93 -1.03 10.73
N LEU A 118 -5.68 -1.57 11.70
CA LEU A 118 -5.51 -2.95 12.15
C LEU A 118 -5.87 -3.96 11.03
N ALA A 119 -6.97 -3.74 10.32
CA ALA A 119 -7.38 -4.58 9.20
C ALA A 119 -6.38 -4.52 8.03
N LEU A 120 -5.82 -3.34 7.74
CA LEU A 120 -4.77 -3.13 6.75
C LEU A 120 -3.49 -3.90 7.12
N PHE A 121 -3.06 -3.79 8.38
CA PHE A 121 -1.91 -4.52 8.90
C PHE A 121 -2.08 -6.03 8.76
N ILE A 122 -3.21 -6.57 9.21
CA ILE A 122 -3.52 -8.00 9.11
C ILE A 122 -3.58 -8.43 7.64
N GLY A 123 -4.23 -7.64 6.77
CA GLY A 123 -4.31 -7.92 5.34
C GLY A 123 -2.94 -8.05 4.67
N LEU A 124 -2.04 -7.10 4.95
CA LEU A 124 -0.68 -7.09 4.42
C LEU A 124 0.16 -8.23 4.98
N LEU A 125 0.00 -8.58 6.27
CA LEU A 125 0.68 -9.74 6.85
C LEU A 125 0.20 -11.06 6.24
N LEU A 126 -1.11 -11.23 6.06
CA LEU A 126 -1.66 -12.42 5.40
C LEU A 126 -1.14 -12.55 3.97
N ALA A 127 -1.10 -11.44 3.22
CA ALA A 127 -0.48 -11.40 1.90
C ALA A 127 1.01 -11.76 1.98
N GLY A 128 1.79 -11.10 2.83
CA GLY A 128 3.23 -11.35 2.96
C GLY A 128 3.57 -12.78 3.34
N ILE A 129 2.93 -13.33 4.38
CA ILE A 129 3.13 -14.70 4.82
C ILE A 129 2.77 -15.69 3.71
N SER A 130 1.59 -15.54 3.10
CA SER A 130 1.13 -16.46 2.04
C SER A 130 2.01 -16.40 0.78
N ALA A 131 2.59 -15.24 0.44
CA ALA A 131 3.51 -15.10 -0.69
C ALA A 131 4.77 -15.96 -0.55
N PHE A 132 5.30 -16.18 0.66
CA PHE A 132 6.43 -17.09 0.85
C PHE A 132 6.12 -18.54 0.46
N TRP A 133 4.84 -18.92 0.49
CA TRP A 133 4.37 -20.28 0.17
C TRP A 133 3.90 -20.41 -1.28
N ILE A 134 3.87 -19.32 -2.04
CA ILE A 134 3.49 -19.30 -3.45
C ILE A 134 4.73 -19.51 -4.30
N LYS A 135 4.84 -20.69 -4.93
CA LYS A 135 6.02 -21.09 -5.73
C LYS A 135 6.32 -20.17 -6.91
N SER A 136 5.31 -19.49 -7.45
CA SER A 136 5.49 -18.56 -8.58
C SER A 136 6.07 -17.21 -8.17
N PHE A 137 6.13 -16.93 -6.86
CA PHE A 137 6.70 -15.71 -6.32
C PHE A 137 8.13 -15.94 -5.82
N PRO A 138 9.04 -15.01 -6.15
CA PRO A 138 10.28 -14.90 -5.41
C PRO A 138 10.00 -14.66 -3.91
N PRO A 139 10.74 -15.29 -2.97
CA PRO A 139 10.50 -15.14 -1.53
C PRO A 139 10.54 -13.69 -1.04
N TRP A 140 11.35 -12.84 -1.67
CA TRP A 140 11.44 -11.43 -1.30
C TRP A 140 10.11 -10.68 -1.47
N VAL A 141 9.20 -11.12 -2.34
CA VAL A 141 7.86 -10.53 -2.48
C VAL A 141 7.11 -10.60 -1.15
N GLY A 142 7.14 -11.76 -0.47
CA GLY A 142 6.53 -11.91 0.85
C GLY A 142 7.16 -10.96 1.87
N GLY A 143 8.48 -10.83 1.84
CA GLY A 143 9.23 -9.89 2.67
C GLY A 143 8.79 -8.43 2.47
N LEU A 144 8.60 -7.99 1.22
CA LEU A 144 8.17 -6.62 0.92
C LEU A 144 6.78 -6.31 1.47
N PHE A 145 5.83 -7.25 1.38
CA PHE A 145 4.50 -7.07 1.99
C PHE A 145 4.56 -7.00 3.53
N VAL A 146 5.44 -7.79 4.16
CA VAL A 146 5.68 -7.70 5.61
C VAL A 146 6.30 -6.35 5.97
N ILE A 147 7.26 -5.84 5.20
CA ILE A 147 7.85 -4.51 5.40
C ILE A 147 6.76 -3.43 5.30
N CYS A 148 5.88 -3.49 4.30
CA CYS A 148 4.74 -2.59 4.20
C CYS A 148 3.82 -2.68 5.44
N ALA A 149 3.53 -3.89 5.92
CA ALA A 149 2.68 -4.09 7.11
C ALA A 149 3.29 -3.39 8.33
N LEU A 150 4.55 -3.68 8.63
CA LEU A 150 5.25 -3.09 9.78
C LEU A 150 5.39 -1.57 9.63
N GLY A 151 5.79 -1.10 8.45
CA GLY A 151 6.00 0.31 8.18
C GLY A 151 4.73 1.15 8.31
N LEU A 152 3.60 0.61 7.85
CA LEU A 152 2.29 1.27 7.98
C LEU A 152 1.72 1.19 9.40
N PHE A 153 2.04 0.14 10.15
CA PHE A 153 1.59 0.01 11.54
C PHE A 153 2.31 0.98 12.48
N PHE A 154 3.63 1.12 12.32
CA PHE A 154 4.41 1.97 13.22
C PHE A 154 4.33 3.47 12.89
N THR A 155 3.78 3.87 11.73
CA THR A 155 3.50 5.26 11.27
C THR A 155 4.62 6.30 11.38
N GLU A 156 5.77 5.96 11.97
CA GLU A 156 6.96 6.80 12.07
C GLU A 156 7.62 7.00 10.70
N ALA A 157 8.47 8.03 10.60
CA ALA A 157 9.22 8.35 9.38
C ALA A 157 9.93 7.12 8.80
N ASN A 158 10.57 6.31 9.65
CA ASN A 158 11.27 5.09 9.24
C ASN A 158 10.33 4.04 8.66
N GLY A 159 9.14 3.88 9.25
CA GLY A 159 8.12 2.94 8.76
C GLY A 159 7.58 3.36 7.40
N GLN A 160 7.26 4.64 7.23
CA GLN A 160 6.79 5.21 5.97
C GLN A 160 7.86 5.08 4.87
N PHE A 161 9.12 5.33 5.22
CA PHE A 161 10.24 5.17 4.30
C PHE A 161 10.40 3.71 3.84
N GLY A 162 10.35 2.76 4.77
CA GLY A 162 10.41 1.32 4.47
C GLY A 162 9.26 0.86 3.56
N THR A 163 8.03 1.28 3.84
CA THR A 163 6.86 1.04 2.98
C THR A 163 7.08 1.63 1.58
N GLY A 164 7.59 2.86 1.50
CA GLY A 164 7.87 3.53 0.23
C GLY A 164 8.85 2.74 -0.65
N LEU A 165 9.97 2.30 -0.07
CA LEU A 165 10.95 1.47 -0.77
C LEU A 165 10.39 0.10 -1.16
N ALA A 166 9.58 -0.53 -0.29
CA ALA A 166 9.00 -1.83 -0.58
C ALA A 166 8.00 -1.77 -1.75
N LEU A 167 7.16 -0.74 -1.82
CA LEU A 167 6.24 -0.53 -2.94
C LEU A 167 6.98 -0.22 -4.25
N LEU A 168 8.06 0.57 -4.19
CA LEU A 168 8.95 0.78 -5.34
C LEU A 168 9.56 -0.53 -5.82
N ALA A 169 10.08 -1.37 -4.92
CA ALA A 169 10.63 -2.67 -5.29
C ALA A 169 9.56 -3.60 -5.89
N LEU A 170 8.34 -3.64 -5.34
CA LEU A 170 7.21 -4.38 -5.93
C LEU A 170 6.85 -3.88 -7.33
N SER A 171 6.96 -2.56 -7.59
CA SER A 171 6.70 -1.99 -8.92
C SER A 171 7.65 -2.49 -10.00
N LEU A 172 8.85 -2.93 -9.61
CA LEU A 172 9.88 -3.43 -10.51
C LEU A 172 9.73 -4.94 -10.82
N LEU A 173 8.82 -5.65 -10.13
CA LEU A 173 8.64 -7.08 -10.34
C LEU A 173 8.22 -7.35 -11.79
N LYS A 174 9.03 -8.15 -12.49
CA LYS A 174 8.70 -8.69 -13.80
C LYS A 174 7.77 -9.88 -13.61
N GLY A 175 6.66 -9.89 -14.35
CA GLY A 175 5.76 -11.04 -14.32
C GLY A 175 6.54 -12.27 -14.78
N THR A 176 6.56 -13.30 -13.94
CA THR A 176 7.19 -14.59 -14.25
C THR A 176 6.29 -15.28 -15.27
N HIS A 177 6.64 -15.16 -16.55
CA HIS A 177 6.12 -16.05 -17.58
C HIS A 177 6.81 -17.40 -17.37
N SER A 178 6.13 -18.32 -16.69
CA SER A 178 6.40 -19.76 -16.78
C SER A 178 5.55 -20.35 -17.90
#